data_AF-A0A3L6T9P2-F1
#
_entry.id   AF-A0A3L6T9P2-F1
#
_cell.length_a   1.000
_cell.length_b   1.000
_cell.length_c   1.000
_cell.angle_alpha   90.00
_cell.angle_beta   90.00
_cell.angle_gamma   90.00
#
_symmetry.space_group_name_H-M   'P 1'
#
loop_
_entity.id
_entity.type
_entity.pdbx_description
1 polymer ?
#
loop_
_entity_poly.entity_id
_entity_poly.type
_entity_poly.pdbx_seq_one_letter_code
_entity_poly.pdbx_strand_id
1 'polypeptide(L)'
;MARVGSSSSGRSVDMSTTEKCGFGLVAEDEIKKGEFVVEYVGEVIDDRTCENRLWQMKRLSDTNFYLCEVSSNMVIDATDKGNMSRFINHSCEPNTEMQKWTVDGETRVGIFALRDIKKGEELTYDYKFVQFGADQDCHCGSSNCRKMLGTTKSLNSILLRNGYSVNSHNQYVGCWIIDFDRETKVHTLQFSDLHVEKFNLKEEEWHFLLLPEYLA
;
A
#
# COMPACT_ATOMS: atom_id res chain seq x y z
N MET A 1 15.85 -12.54 14.59
CA MET A 1 15.76 -11.25 15.32
C MET A 1 16.20 -10.17 14.36
N ALA A 2 15.26 -9.45 13.74
CA ALA A 2 15.59 -8.34 12.85
C ALA A 2 16.22 -7.21 13.69
N ARG A 3 17.43 -6.81 13.33
CA ARG A 3 18.12 -5.68 13.97
C ARG A 3 17.52 -4.40 13.39
N VAL A 4 17.02 -3.53 14.27
CA VAL A 4 16.69 -2.15 13.91
C VAL A 4 17.99 -1.50 13.43
N GLY A 5 17.98 -0.97 12.20
CA GLY A 5 19.15 -0.45 11.51
C GLY A 5 19.96 0.54 12.35
N SER A 6 21.29 0.43 12.23
CA SER A 6 22.27 1.39 12.74
C SER A 6 21.96 2.80 12.27
N SER A 7 22.05 3.76 13.20
CA SER A 7 21.78 5.19 13.06
C SER A 7 22.51 5.84 11.87
N SER A 8 21.87 5.89 10.70
CA SER A 8 22.05 7.00 9.77
C SER A 8 21.14 8.12 10.26
N SER A 9 21.71 9.16 10.87
CA SER A 9 20.92 10.30 11.36
C SER A 9 20.21 10.95 10.17
N GLY A 10 18.91 10.67 10.03
CA GLY A 10 18.03 11.35 9.09
C GLY A 10 17.97 12.86 9.34
N ARG A 11 17.23 13.58 8.50
CA ARG A 11 16.95 15.00 8.69
C ARG A 11 16.00 15.21 9.87
N SER A 12 16.09 16.40 10.45
CA SER A 12 15.19 16.83 11.52
C SER A 12 13.79 17.03 10.94
N VAL A 13 12.83 16.32 11.52
CA VAL A 13 11.44 16.24 11.07
C VAL A 13 10.53 16.25 12.29
N ASP A 14 9.36 16.87 12.16
CA ASP A 14 8.38 16.98 13.25
C ASP A 14 7.01 16.48 12.82
N MET A 15 6.22 16.02 13.78
CA MET A 15 4.87 15.56 13.55
C MET A 15 3.90 16.75 13.56
N SER A 16 3.03 16.80 12.56
CA SER A 16 1.96 17.79 12.48
C SER A 16 0.59 17.11 12.38
N THR A 17 -0.46 17.83 12.74
CA THR A 17 -1.84 17.39 12.47
C THR A 17 -2.29 17.96 11.14
N THR A 18 -2.94 17.13 10.32
CA THR A 18 -3.53 17.51 9.04
C THR A 18 -5.05 17.51 9.18
N GLU A 19 -5.73 18.29 8.34
CA GLU A 19 -7.19 18.43 8.44
C GLU A 19 -7.95 17.12 8.13
N LYS A 20 -7.41 16.29 7.23
CA LYS A 20 -8.14 15.12 6.67
C LYS A 20 -7.37 13.81 6.67
N CYS A 21 -6.06 13.83 6.90
CA CYS A 21 -5.20 12.64 6.79
C CYS A 21 -4.63 12.20 8.16
N GLY A 22 -5.15 12.74 9.27
CA GLY A 22 -4.60 12.47 10.59
C GLY A 22 -3.24 13.15 10.78
N PHE A 23 -2.21 12.41 11.17
CA PHE A 23 -0.87 12.95 11.35
C PHE A 23 -0.13 13.06 10.02
N GLY A 24 0.72 14.08 9.91
CA GLY A 24 1.65 14.31 8.81
C GLY A 24 3.07 14.54 9.35
N LEU A 25 4.06 14.51 8.47
CA LEU A 25 5.45 14.79 8.82
C LEU A 25 5.89 16.08 8.11
N VAL A 26 6.50 17.02 8.83
CA VAL A 26 7.02 18.28 8.27
C VAL A 26 8.53 18.36 8.41
N ALA A 27 9.18 19.07 7.49
CA ALA A 27 10.61 19.35 7.59
C ALA A 27 10.89 20.40 8.68
N GLU A 28 11.78 20.12 9.64
CA GLU A 28 12.16 21.13 10.65
C GLU A 28 13.21 22.12 10.13
N ASP A 29 13.91 21.77 9.06
CA ASP A 29 14.90 22.60 8.39
C ASP A 29 14.79 22.47 6.86
N GLU A 30 15.54 23.27 6.13
CA GLU A 30 15.61 23.14 4.67
C GLU A 30 16.26 21.80 4.27
N ILE A 31 15.63 21.09 3.33
CA ILE A 31 16.15 19.84 2.77
C ILE A 31 16.38 20.06 1.27
N LYS A 32 17.60 19.84 0.81
CA LYS A 32 17.96 20.00 -0.60
C LYS A 32 17.55 18.79 -1.41
N LYS A 33 17.30 19.01 -2.70
CA LYS A 33 17.05 17.94 -3.66
C LYS A 33 18.10 16.83 -3.56
N GLY A 34 17.62 15.58 -3.52
CA GLY A 34 18.44 14.36 -3.47
C GLY A 34 18.94 14.00 -2.06
N GLU A 35 18.68 14.82 -1.05
CA GLU A 35 19.10 14.50 0.31
C GLU A 35 18.25 13.39 0.92
N PHE A 36 18.92 12.52 1.70
CA PHE A 36 18.28 11.54 2.54
C PHE A 36 17.48 12.23 3.65
N VAL A 37 16.21 11.86 3.77
CA VAL A 37 15.29 12.39 4.78
C VAL A 37 15.23 11.44 5.96
N VAL A 38 14.72 10.22 5.78
CA VAL A 38 14.52 9.24 6.84
C VAL A 38 14.43 7.83 6.25
N GLU A 39 14.87 6.83 7.01
CA GLU A 39 14.64 5.42 6.65
C GLU A 39 13.20 5.02 6.98
N TYR A 40 12.53 4.30 6.08
CA TYR A 40 11.25 3.68 6.37
C TYR A 40 11.47 2.37 7.13
N VAL A 41 11.30 2.42 8.44
CA VAL A 41 11.61 1.30 9.33
C VAL A 41 10.34 0.67 9.88
N GLY A 42 10.34 -0.66 9.94
CA GLY A 42 9.35 -1.44 10.66
C GLY A 42 9.72 -2.90 10.81
N GLU A 43 8.74 -3.74 11.11
CA GLU A 43 8.96 -5.19 11.18
C GLU A 43 9.00 -5.78 9.77
N VAL A 44 10.08 -6.50 9.44
CA VAL A 44 10.17 -7.22 8.16
C VAL A 44 9.39 -8.54 8.28
N ILE A 45 8.36 -8.68 7.46
CA ILE A 45 7.45 -9.84 7.43
C ILE A 45 7.38 -10.47 6.04
N ASP A 46 7.01 -11.74 5.99
CA ASP A 46 6.74 -12.46 4.74
C ASP A 46 5.31 -12.22 4.23
N ASP A 47 5.03 -12.64 2.99
CA ASP A 47 3.74 -12.41 2.34
C ASP A 47 2.57 -13.06 3.09
N ARG A 48 2.80 -14.24 3.67
CA ARG A 48 1.78 -14.95 4.46
C ARG A 48 1.40 -14.16 5.71
N THR A 49 2.39 -13.59 6.40
CA THR A 49 2.14 -12.75 7.57
C THR A 49 1.49 -11.44 7.16
N CYS A 50 1.94 -10.83 6.06
CA CYS A 50 1.35 -9.62 5.48
C CYS A 50 -0.14 -9.82 5.17
N GLU A 51 -0.48 -10.91 4.47
CA GLU A 51 -1.87 -11.25 4.15
C GLU A 51 -2.72 -11.44 5.41
N ASN A 52 -2.23 -12.17 6.41
CA ASN A 52 -2.95 -12.35 7.67
C ASN A 52 -3.22 -11.01 8.39
N ARG A 53 -2.25 -10.09 8.40
CA ARG A 53 -2.41 -8.76 9.00
C ARG A 53 -3.38 -7.89 8.22
N LEU A 54 -3.32 -7.91 6.89
CA LEU A 54 -4.28 -7.23 6.03
C LEU A 54 -5.72 -7.71 6.28
N TRP A 55 -5.95 -9.01 6.43
CA TRP A 55 -7.26 -9.55 6.80
C TRP A 55 -7.72 -9.11 8.19
N GLN A 56 -6.80 -9.03 9.15
CA GLN A 56 -7.10 -8.53 10.49
C GLN A 56 -7.48 -7.04 10.45
N MET A 57 -6.68 -6.21 9.78
CA MET A 57 -6.95 -4.78 9.57
C MET A 57 -8.32 -4.55 8.93
N LYS A 58 -8.66 -5.34 7.90
CA LYS A 58 -9.98 -5.29 7.26
C LYS A 58 -11.12 -5.61 8.25
N ARG A 59 -10.97 -6.64 9.08
CA ARG A 59 -11.97 -7.01 10.10
C ARG A 59 -12.14 -5.93 11.18
N LEU A 60 -11.06 -5.23 11.50
CA LEU A 60 -11.07 -4.13 12.47
C LEU A 60 -11.49 -2.80 11.86
N SER A 61 -11.72 -2.76 10.54
CA SER A 61 -12.02 -1.53 9.79
C SER A 61 -10.91 -0.47 9.92
N ASP A 62 -9.66 -0.93 9.96
CA ASP A 62 -8.50 -0.04 9.95
C ASP A 62 -8.45 0.76 8.65
N THR A 63 -8.12 2.04 8.77
CA THR A 63 -8.07 2.99 7.65
C THR A 63 -6.65 3.42 7.30
N ASN A 64 -5.66 3.11 8.15
CA ASN A 64 -4.26 3.45 7.92
C ASN A 64 -3.43 2.18 7.72
N PHE A 65 -2.71 2.11 6.61
CA PHE A 65 -1.87 0.97 6.25
C PHE A 65 -0.40 1.42 6.19
N TYR A 66 0.47 0.67 6.85
CA TYR A 66 1.89 1.02 7.01
C TYR A 66 2.83 -0.03 6.41
N LEU A 67 2.38 -0.71 5.36
CA LEU A 67 3.08 -1.78 4.67
C LEU A 67 3.92 -1.20 3.51
N CYS A 68 5.16 -1.63 3.35
CA CYS A 68 6.04 -1.21 2.25
C CYS A 68 6.77 -2.42 1.67
N GLU A 69 6.55 -2.70 0.38
CA GLU A 69 7.18 -3.85 -0.29
C GLU A 69 8.67 -3.59 -0.57
N VAL A 70 9.53 -4.43 0.01
CA VAL A 70 10.99 -4.35 -0.14
C VAL A 70 11.47 -5.28 -1.25
N SER A 71 10.94 -6.49 -1.33
CA SER A 71 11.15 -7.47 -2.41
C SER A 71 9.90 -8.34 -2.56
N SER A 72 9.87 -9.22 -3.56
CA SER A 72 8.75 -10.11 -3.87
C SER A 72 8.33 -11.08 -2.76
N ASN A 73 9.00 -11.07 -1.59
CA ASN A 73 8.70 -11.91 -0.43
C ASN A 73 8.97 -11.21 0.90
N MET A 74 9.23 -9.90 0.89
CA MET A 74 9.54 -9.13 2.10
C MET A 74 8.82 -7.81 2.10
N VAL A 75 8.03 -7.60 3.14
CA VAL A 75 7.29 -6.37 3.39
C VAL A 75 7.76 -5.79 4.73
N ILE A 76 8.01 -4.48 4.77
CA ILE A 76 8.17 -3.74 6.02
C ILE A 76 6.79 -3.34 6.50
N ASP A 77 6.42 -3.82 7.69
CA ASP A 77 5.20 -3.43 8.38
C ASP A 77 5.52 -2.48 9.54
N ALA A 78 5.18 -1.21 9.37
CA ALA A 78 5.37 -0.18 10.38
C ALA A 78 4.12 0.07 11.26
N THR A 79 3.17 -0.88 11.30
CA THR A 79 1.93 -0.75 12.07
C THR A 79 2.21 -0.63 13.57
N ASP A 80 2.88 -1.64 14.15
CA ASP A 80 3.18 -1.70 15.58
C ASP A 80 4.61 -1.26 15.93
N LYS A 81 5.55 -1.46 15.00
CA LYS A 81 6.98 -1.17 15.18
C LYS A 81 7.44 -0.32 14.03
N GLY A 82 7.88 0.90 14.27
CA GLY A 82 8.42 1.76 13.23
C GLY A 82 8.98 3.06 13.78
N ASN A 83 9.24 4.02 12.90
CA ASN A 83 9.66 5.37 13.26
C ASN A 83 8.69 6.42 12.68
N MET A 84 9.08 7.70 12.71
CA MET A 84 8.23 8.80 12.23
C MET A 84 7.91 8.74 10.73
N SER A 85 8.66 7.98 9.92
CA SER A 85 8.42 7.87 8.47
C SER A 85 7.02 7.35 8.14
N ARG A 86 6.40 6.57 9.04
CA ARG A 86 5.06 6.01 8.89
C ARG A 86 3.97 7.09 8.79
N PHE A 87 4.26 8.32 9.20
CA PHE A 87 3.31 9.45 9.16
C PHE A 87 3.47 10.33 7.92
N ILE A 88 4.33 9.96 6.97
CA ILE A 88 4.45 10.70 5.72
C ILE A 88 3.22 10.37 4.85
N ASN A 89 2.46 11.40 4.49
CA ASN A 89 1.22 11.26 3.76
C ASN A 89 1.42 11.08 2.26
N HIS A 90 0.33 10.67 1.60
CA HIS A 90 0.29 10.61 0.15
C HIS A 90 0.18 11.99 -0.49
N SER A 91 0.93 12.22 -1.58
CA SER A 91 0.60 13.25 -2.57
C SER A 91 0.70 12.71 -4.00
N CYS A 92 -0.21 13.16 -4.87
CA CYS A 92 -0.13 12.91 -6.32
C CYS A 92 0.97 13.76 -6.99
N GLU A 93 1.41 14.85 -6.33
CA GLU A 93 2.57 15.65 -6.70
C GLU A 93 3.51 15.73 -5.49
N PRO A 94 4.21 14.63 -5.16
CA PRO A 94 5.00 14.54 -3.94
C PRO A 94 6.29 15.36 -4.01
N ASN A 95 6.84 15.68 -2.85
CA ASN A 95 8.16 16.30 -2.70
C ASN A 95 9.25 15.32 -2.25
N THR A 96 8.88 14.07 -1.92
CA THR A 96 9.82 12.99 -1.60
C THR A 96 9.50 11.71 -2.38
N GLU A 97 10.46 10.80 -2.44
CA GLU A 97 10.30 9.45 -3.00
C GLU A 97 10.96 8.39 -2.12
N MET A 98 10.45 7.16 -2.21
CA MET A 98 11.07 5.98 -1.61
C MET A 98 12.10 5.37 -2.57
N GLN A 99 13.26 5.01 -2.05
CA GLN A 99 14.33 4.33 -2.79
C GLN A 99 14.80 3.09 -2.02
N LYS A 100 15.05 1.99 -2.74
CA LYS A 100 15.59 0.73 -2.17
C LYS A 100 17.11 0.75 -2.22
N TRP A 101 17.75 0.50 -1.08
CA TRP A 101 19.20 0.59 -0.89
C TRP A 101 19.69 -0.71 -0.26
N THR A 102 20.83 -1.23 -0.71
CA THR A 102 21.45 -2.39 -0.06
C THR A 102 22.55 -1.91 0.88
N VAL A 103 22.41 -2.21 2.17
CA VAL A 103 23.39 -1.89 3.22
C VAL A 103 23.76 -3.20 3.90
N ASP A 104 25.04 -3.56 3.86
CA ASP A 104 25.56 -4.81 4.44
C ASP A 104 24.84 -6.09 3.97
N GLY A 105 24.35 -6.08 2.73
CA GLY A 105 23.59 -7.21 2.15
C GLY A 105 22.11 -7.23 2.52
N GLU A 106 21.63 -6.30 3.33
CA GLU A 106 20.21 -6.12 3.66
C GLU A 106 19.59 -5.02 2.79
N THR A 107 18.41 -5.28 2.22
CA THR A 107 17.67 -4.24 1.50
C THR A 107 16.89 -3.39 2.49
N ARG A 108 17.05 -2.07 2.38
CA ARG A 108 16.38 -1.04 3.18
C ARG A 108 15.64 -0.08 2.27
N VAL A 109 14.69 0.66 2.84
CA VAL A 109 13.93 1.68 2.11
C VAL A 109 14.24 3.04 2.72
N GLY A 110 14.86 3.93 1.95
CA GLY A 110 15.11 5.31 2.36
C GLY A 110 14.16 6.28 1.65
N ILE A 111 13.85 7.40 2.30
CA ILE A 111 13.05 8.48 1.73
C ILE A 111 13.98 9.63 1.37
N PHE A 112 13.84 10.16 0.15
CA PHE A 112 14.72 11.17 -0.43
C PHE A 112 13.93 12.34 -0.99
N ALA A 113 14.50 13.54 -0.93
CA ALA A 113 13.86 14.74 -1.47
C ALA A 113 13.92 14.78 -3.02
N LEU A 114 12.79 15.00 -3.67
CA LEU A 114 12.69 15.15 -5.14
C LEU A 114 13.05 16.56 -5.63
N ARG A 115 12.93 17.54 -4.74
CA ARG A 115 13.25 18.96 -4.94
C ARG A 115 13.70 19.56 -3.61
N ASP A 116 14.08 20.84 -3.63
CA ASP A 116 14.29 21.58 -2.38
C ASP A 116 12.95 21.70 -1.62
N ILE A 117 12.99 21.40 -0.32
CA ILE A 117 11.87 21.40 0.62
C ILE A 117 12.15 22.44 1.69
N LYS A 118 11.17 23.32 1.94
CA LYS A 118 11.31 24.39 2.93
C LYS A 118 11.03 23.87 4.33
N LYS A 119 11.61 24.54 5.33
CA LYS A 119 11.20 24.38 6.74
C LYS A 119 9.68 24.59 6.88
N GLY A 120 9.03 23.69 7.60
CA GLY A 120 7.59 23.66 7.86
C GLY A 120 6.75 23.07 6.72
N GLU A 121 7.36 22.65 5.62
CA GLU A 121 6.65 22.02 4.51
C GLU A 121 6.34 20.54 4.83
N GLU A 122 5.13 20.08 4.54
CA GLU A 122 4.73 18.68 4.70
C GLU A 122 5.49 17.79 3.71
N LEU A 123 6.10 16.73 4.23
CA LEU A 123 6.74 15.68 3.46
C LEU A 123 5.67 14.72 2.96
N THR A 124 5.73 14.39 1.67
CA THR A 124 4.79 13.47 1.04
C THR A 124 5.48 12.61 -0.02
N TYR A 125 5.01 11.38 -0.23
CA TYR A 125 5.41 10.53 -1.37
C TYR A 125 4.20 9.95 -2.10
N ASP A 126 4.38 9.49 -3.34
CA ASP A 126 3.35 8.73 -4.03
C ASP A 126 3.32 7.32 -3.46
N TYR A 127 2.21 6.98 -2.81
CA TYR A 127 1.99 5.71 -2.13
C TYR A 127 2.08 4.53 -3.09
N LYS A 128 1.68 4.70 -4.36
CA LYS A 128 1.69 3.65 -5.40
C LYS A 128 1.11 2.29 -4.96
N PHE A 129 0.36 2.22 -3.86
CA PHE A 129 -0.11 0.95 -3.30
C PHE A 129 -1.15 0.29 -4.20
N VAL A 130 -1.13 -1.04 -4.21
CA VAL A 130 -2.23 -1.86 -4.69
C VAL A 130 -3.31 -1.82 -3.62
N GLN A 131 -4.50 -1.40 -4.00
CA GLN A 131 -5.57 -1.14 -3.05
C GLN A 131 -6.05 -2.45 -2.40
N PHE A 132 -5.92 -2.55 -1.08
CA PHE A 132 -6.51 -3.62 -0.27
C PHE A 132 -7.58 -3.02 0.64
N GLY A 133 -8.85 -3.34 0.39
CA GLY A 133 -9.98 -2.81 1.17
C GLY A 133 -10.77 -1.73 0.44
N ALA A 134 -11.40 -0.83 1.20
CA ALA A 134 -12.34 0.15 0.65
C ALA A 134 -11.64 1.26 -0.13
N ASP A 135 -12.41 1.89 -1.03
CA ASP A 135 -12.06 3.13 -1.71
C ASP A 135 -11.76 4.23 -0.69
N GLN A 136 -10.53 4.78 -0.73
CA GLN A 136 -10.16 5.95 0.06
C GLN A 136 -9.93 7.17 -0.83
N ASP A 137 -10.57 8.28 -0.49
CA ASP A 137 -10.42 9.54 -1.20
C ASP A 137 -9.02 10.13 -0.98
N CYS A 138 -8.43 10.67 -2.05
CA CYS A 138 -7.17 11.38 -1.97
C CYS A 138 -7.41 12.85 -1.61
N HIS A 139 -6.85 13.26 -0.47
CA HIS A 139 -6.96 14.63 0.06
C HIS A 139 -5.66 15.46 -0.07
N CYS A 140 -4.75 15.08 -0.98
CA CYS A 140 -3.44 15.72 -1.11
C CYS A 140 -3.43 17.20 -1.59
N GLY A 141 -4.57 17.75 -1.99
CA GLY A 141 -4.69 19.16 -2.42
C GLY A 141 -4.02 19.54 -3.75
N SER A 142 -3.24 18.64 -4.37
CA SER A 142 -2.60 18.87 -5.67
C SER A 142 -3.62 19.15 -6.79
N SER A 143 -3.25 20.04 -7.72
CA SER A 143 -4.02 20.32 -8.94
C SER A 143 -4.20 19.09 -9.83
N ASN A 144 -3.23 18.17 -9.80
CA ASN A 144 -3.22 16.92 -10.56
C ASN A 144 -3.65 15.71 -9.70
N CYS A 145 -4.42 15.94 -8.63
CA CYS A 145 -4.88 14.89 -7.73
C CYS A 145 -5.75 13.84 -8.43
N ARG A 146 -5.38 12.56 -8.27
CA ARG A 146 -6.09 11.38 -8.79
C ARG A 146 -7.45 11.11 -8.14
N LYS A 147 -7.83 11.90 -7.13
CA LYS A 147 -9.05 11.80 -6.31
C LYS A 147 -9.18 10.56 -5.45
N MET A 148 -8.44 9.50 -5.76
CA MET A 148 -8.41 8.22 -5.05
C MET A 148 -6.98 7.87 -4.63
N LEU A 149 -6.84 7.23 -3.47
CA LEU A 149 -5.60 6.57 -3.05
C LEU A 149 -5.48 5.20 -3.73
N GLY A 150 -4.23 4.79 -4.04
CA GLY A 150 -3.92 3.53 -4.71
C GLY A 150 -3.88 3.63 -6.24
N THR A 151 -3.32 2.60 -6.87
CA THR A 151 -3.34 2.47 -8.32
C THR A 151 -4.57 1.67 -8.75
N THR A 152 -5.22 2.09 -9.83
CA THR A 152 -6.30 1.32 -10.47
C THR A 152 -5.79 0.07 -11.19
N LYS A 153 -4.58 -0.43 -10.85
CA LYS A 153 -4.25 -1.82 -11.15
C LYS A 153 -5.11 -2.67 -10.23
N SER A 154 -6.39 -2.76 -10.59
CA SER A 154 -7.19 -3.94 -10.35
C SER A 154 -6.28 -5.10 -10.67
N LEU A 155 -6.15 -6.01 -9.71
CA LEU A 155 -5.64 -7.32 -10.00
C LEU A 155 -6.54 -7.84 -11.11
N ASN A 156 -6.04 -7.82 -12.34
CA ASN A 156 -6.83 -8.20 -13.50
C ASN A 156 -7.20 -9.69 -13.43
N SER A 157 -6.69 -10.44 -12.45
CA SER A 157 -6.96 -11.85 -12.24
C SER A 157 -7.13 -12.21 -10.77
N ILE A 158 -8.16 -13.00 -10.46
CA ILE A 158 -8.48 -13.49 -9.11
C ILE A 158 -8.99 -14.94 -9.16
N LEU A 159 -8.79 -15.68 -8.07
CA LEU A 159 -9.35 -17.01 -7.85
C LEU A 159 -10.66 -16.90 -7.05
N LEU A 160 -11.75 -17.46 -7.57
CA LEU A 160 -13.07 -17.49 -6.92
C LEU A 160 -13.36 -18.87 -6.33
N ARG A 161 -13.81 -18.96 -5.08
CA ARG A 161 -14.32 -20.21 -4.51
C ARG A 161 -15.69 -20.56 -5.12
N ASN A 162 -15.83 -21.74 -5.72
CA ASN A 162 -17.11 -22.17 -6.28
C ASN A 162 -18.03 -22.74 -5.17
N GLY A 163 -19.22 -22.16 -5.01
CA GLY A 163 -20.24 -22.57 -4.03
C GLY A 163 -21.12 -23.75 -4.46
N TYR A 164 -21.00 -24.24 -5.69
CA TYR A 164 -21.88 -25.29 -6.23
C TYR A 164 -21.10 -26.55 -6.61
N SER A 165 -20.72 -27.37 -5.62
CA SER A 165 -20.42 -28.79 -5.83
C SER A 165 -20.54 -29.56 -4.53
N VAL A 166 -21.33 -30.63 -4.56
CA VAL A 166 -21.69 -31.52 -3.44
C VAL A 166 -20.52 -32.41 -2.99
N ASN A 167 -19.28 -32.09 -3.35
CA ASN A 167 -18.09 -32.87 -3.00
C ASN A 167 -16.97 -31.99 -2.42
N SER A 168 -17.03 -31.80 -1.09
CA SER A 168 -15.95 -31.69 -0.07
C SER A 168 -14.54 -31.13 -0.38
N HIS A 169 -14.28 -30.45 -1.50
CA HIS A 169 -13.00 -29.81 -1.77
C HIS A 169 -13.23 -28.36 -2.18
N ASN A 170 -12.65 -27.42 -1.41
CA ASN A 170 -12.60 -25.99 -1.71
C ASN A 170 -11.87 -25.73 -3.04
N GLN A 171 -12.56 -25.94 -4.17
CA GLN A 171 -12.01 -25.66 -5.49
C GLN A 171 -12.17 -24.16 -5.79
N TYR A 172 -11.04 -23.54 -6.13
CA TYR A 172 -10.99 -22.18 -6.62
C TYR A 172 -10.88 -22.18 -8.15
N VAL A 173 -11.56 -21.24 -8.81
CA VAL A 173 -11.56 -21.08 -10.27
C VAL A 173 -10.91 -19.75 -10.61
N GLY A 174 -9.97 -19.74 -11.55
CA GLY A 174 -9.33 -18.51 -12.03
C GLY A 174 -10.27 -17.70 -12.93
N CYS A 175 -10.30 -16.40 -12.73
CA CYS A 175 -11.03 -15.46 -13.59
C CYS A 175 -10.28 -14.14 -13.72
N TRP A 176 -10.69 -13.35 -14.71
CA TRP A 176 -10.13 -12.06 -15.05
C TRP A 176 -11.12 -10.94 -14.75
N ILE A 177 -10.71 -9.88 -14.06
CA ILE A 177 -11.52 -8.66 -13.96
C ILE A 177 -11.38 -7.90 -15.28
N ILE A 178 -12.47 -7.80 -16.04
CA ILE A 178 -12.48 -7.17 -17.35
C ILE A 178 -13.20 -5.81 -17.39
N ASP A 179 -14.02 -5.50 -16.37
CA ASP A 179 -14.70 -4.20 -16.26
C ASP A 179 -15.12 -3.90 -14.81
N PHE A 180 -15.36 -2.62 -14.48
CA PHE A 180 -15.85 -2.17 -13.18
C PHE A 180 -16.81 -0.97 -13.32
N ASP A 181 -18.04 -1.17 -12.86
CA ASP A 181 -19.06 -0.12 -12.77
C ASP A 181 -18.88 0.68 -11.47
N ARG A 182 -18.59 1.98 -11.61
CA ARG A 182 -18.32 2.88 -10.48
C ARG A 182 -19.56 3.28 -9.69
N GLU A 183 -20.73 3.30 -10.32
CA GLU A 183 -21.99 3.70 -9.69
C GLU A 183 -22.54 2.56 -8.85
N THR A 184 -22.57 1.36 -9.43
CA THR A 184 -23.08 0.16 -8.76
C THR A 184 -22.03 -0.59 -7.93
N LYS A 185 -20.74 -0.24 -8.10
CA LYS A 185 -19.58 -0.91 -7.48
C LYS A 185 -19.46 -2.40 -7.87
N VAL A 186 -20.00 -2.78 -9.03
CA VAL A 186 -20.01 -4.16 -9.54
C VAL A 186 -18.85 -4.38 -10.52
N HIS A 187 -18.18 -5.51 -10.41
CA HIS A 187 -17.08 -5.95 -11.26
C HIS A 187 -17.59 -6.94 -12.29
N THR A 188 -17.03 -6.94 -13.49
CA THR A 188 -17.29 -7.96 -14.52
C THR A 188 -16.10 -8.90 -14.59
N LEU A 189 -16.34 -10.18 -14.37
CA LEU A 189 -15.33 -11.24 -14.34
C LEU A 189 -15.46 -12.13 -15.57
N GLN A 190 -14.34 -12.50 -16.19
CA GLN A 190 -14.24 -13.43 -17.31
C GLN A 190 -13.49 -14.70 -16.89
N PHE A 191 -14.13 -15.85 -17.02
CA PHE A 191 -13.53 -17.15 -16.72
C PHE A 191 -12.79 -17.72 -17.96
N SER A 192 -11.94 -18.73 -17.73
CA SER A 192 -11.13 -19.35 -18.79
C SER A 192 -11.93 -19.91 -19.97
N ASP A 193 -13.22 -20.17 -19.78
CA ASP A 193 -14.16 -20.73 -20.76
C ASP A 193 -15.01 -19.67 -21.48
N LEU A 194 -14.57 -18.40 -21.50
CA LEU A 194 -15.29 -17.24 -22.07
C LEU A 194 -16.60 -16.88 -21.35
N HIS A 195 -16.91 -17.55 -20.23
CA HIS A 195 -18.05 -17.18 -19.39
C HIS A 195 -17.78 -15.85 -18.71
N VAL A 196 -18.79 -14.97 -18.66
CA VAL A 196 -18.69 -13.65 -18.04
C VAL A 196 -19.80 -13.47 -17.02
N GLU A 197 -19.45 -13.09 -15.81
CA GLU A 197 -20.41 -12.80 -14.74
C GLU A 197 -20.10 -11.49 -14.02
N LYS A 198 -21.13 -10.89 -13.44
CA LYS A 198 -21.04 -9.63 -12.70
C LYS A 198 -21.11 -9.90 -11.19
N PHE A 199 -20.16 -9.36 -10.45
CA PHE A 199 -20.01 -9.61 -9.02
C PHE A 199 -19.75 -8.33 -8.23
N ASN A 200 -20.37 -8.23 -7.06
CA ASN A 200 -19.96 -7.26 -6.05
C ASN A 200 -18.88 -7.87 -5.16
N LEU A 201 -17.61 -7.61 -5.47
CA LEU A 201 -16.46 -8.13 -4.71
C LEU A 201 -16.39 -7.61 -3.26
N LYS A 202 -17.24 -6.64 -2.87
CA LYS A 202 -17.33 -6.15 -1.50
C LYS A 202 -18.18 -7.03 -0.59
N GLU A 203 -18.97 -7.95 -1.13
CA GLU A 203 -19.80 -8.85 -0.32
C GLU A 203 -18.94 -9.84 0.46
N GLU A 204 -19.24 -9.99 1.76
CA GLU A 204 -18.41 -10.72 2.73
C GLU A 204 -18.39 -12.24 2.51
N GLU A 205 -19.28 -12.77 1.68
CA GLU A 205 -19.41 -14.21 1.43
C GLU A 205 -18.37 -14.75 0.43
N TRP A 206 -17.61 -13.86 -0.22
CA TRP A 206 -16.65 -14.26 -1.24
C TRP A 206 -15.23 -14.41 -0.70
N HIS A 207 -14.64 -15.58 -0.95
CA HIS A 207 -13.23 -15.86 -0.67
C HIS A 207 -12.42 -15.79 -1.96
N PHE A 208 -11.57 -14.76 -2.07
CA PHE A 208 -10.72 -14.50 -3.23
C PHE A 208 -9.25 -14.78 -2.90
N LEU A 209 -8.50 -15.35 -3.84
CA LEU A 209 -7.04 -15.44 -3.78
C LEU A 209 -6.42 -14.80 -5.02
N LEU A 210 -5.22 -14.24 -4.90
CA LEU A 210 -4.46 -13.76 -6.08
C LEU A 210 -3.86 -14.96 -6.81
N LEU A 211 -3.81 -14.89 -8.14
CA LEU A 211 -3.13 -15.93 -8.90
C LEU A 211 -1.62 -15.88 -8.59
N PRO A 212 -0.97 -17.04 -8.34
CA PRO A 212 0.45 -17.09 -7.98
C PRO A 212 1.40 -16.43 -8.99
N GLU A 213 1.02 -16.41 -10.27
CA GLU A 213 1.80 -15.81 -11.37
C GLU A 213 1.84 -14.27 -11.36
N TYR A 214 1.05 -13.61 -10.51
CA TYR A 214 1.06 -12.16 -10.29
C TYR A 214 1.65 -11.75 -8.93
N LEU A 215 2.17 -12.72 -8.16
CA LEU A 215 2.87 -12.51 -6.88
C LEU A 215 4.41 -12.51 -7.04
N ALA A 216 4.93 -12.42 -8.27
CA ALA A 216 6.36 -12.53 -8.59
C ALA A 216 6.98 -11.21 -9.08
#